data_AF-A0A532DG57-F1
#
_entry.id   AF-A0A532DG57-F1
#
_cell.length_a   1.000
_cell.length_b   1.000
_cell.length_c   1.000
_cell.angle_alpha   90.00
_cell.angle_beta   90.00
_cell.angle_gamma   90.00
#
_symmetry.space_group_name_H-M   'P 1'
#
loop_
_entity.id
_entity.type
_entity.pdbx_description
1 polymer ?
#
loop_
_entity_poly.entity_id
_entity_poly.type
_entity_poly.pdbx_seq_one_letter_code
_entity_poly.pdbx_strand_id
1 'polypeptide(L)'
;MKKRMLARMRFFLAALIVALCFGFAQNVHALTFTLNNWNDPFLDASSDAVYVDVSTVDGSTQLAVYWFDGNSGLTAIGIDQFAYDGVSATVSFAPESWTSPPPSEGFTYGGVQNMDGFGSFYAKGADPGGTLGTSFANRIIFTLNSDVTSLFTSDTQFAAHVRYGDGCSGFVSGRTAEGNATSSCGSSVPEPTSLLFLGVALAAIGIWRRKAARWKNSGSGCGGVQGIRLRTIG
;
A
#
# COMPACT_ATOMS: atom_id res chain seq x y z
N MET A 1 -1.46 -43.89 60.75
CA MET A 1 -2.16 -42.64 60.31
C MET A 1 -1.36 -41.78 59.32
N LYS A 2 -0.07 -41.47 59.55
CA LYS A 2 0.74 -40.60 58.66
C LYS A 2 0.71 -40.95 57.15
N LYS A 3 0.79 -42.23 56.77
CA LYS A 3 0.77 -42.63 55.33
C LYS A 3 -0.53 -42.25 54.60
N ARG A 4 -1.68 -42.27 55.27
CA ARG A 4 -2.96 -41.88 54.67
C ARG A 4 -3.07 -40.36 54.46
N MET A 5 -2.41 -39.57 55.31
CA MET A 5 -2.40 -38.11 55.21
C MET A 5 -1.52 -37.64 54.05
N LEU A 6 -0.36 -38.28 53.85
CA LEU A 6 0.56 -37.95 52.76
C LEU A 6 -0.05 -38.25 51.37
N ALA A 7 -0.79 -39.36 51.25
CA ALA A 7 -1.46 -39.71 49.99
C ALA A 7 -2.56 -38.70 49.61
N ARG A 8 -3.34 -38.22 50.59
CA ARG A 8 -4.37 -37.20 50.37
C ARG A 8 -3.76 -35.85 49.96
N MET A 9 -2.66 -35.44 50.59
CA MET A 9 -1.99 -34.19 50.27
C MET A 9 -1.42 -34.18 48.84
N ARG A 10 -0.87 -35.32 48.37
CA ARG A 10 -0.39 -35.46 46.98
C ARG A 10 -1.51 -35.40 45.95
N PHE A 11 -2.66 -36.00 46.26
CA PHE A 11 -3.83 -35.95 45.38
C PHE A 11 -4.41 -34.52 45.27
N PHE A 12 -4.48 -33.79 46.38
CA PHE A 12 -4.90 -32.39 46.38
C PHE A 12 -3.92 -31.49 45.61
N LEU A 13 -2.62 -31.69 45.77
CA LEU A 13 -1.61 -30.92 45.03
C LEU A 13 -1.69 -31.20 43.52
N ALA A 14 -1.85 -32.46 43.11
CA ALA A 14 -2.01 -32.81 41.70
C ALA A 14 -3.30 -32.23 41.10
N ALA A 15 -4.42 -32.27 41.82
CA ALA A 15 -5.67 -31.66 41.39
C ALA A 15 -5.58 -30.13 41.28
N LEU A 16 -4.85 -29.47 42.20
CA LEU A 16 -4.62 -28.03 42.17
C LEU A 16 -3.74 -27.63 40.96
N ILE A 17 -2.67 -28.39 40.67
CA ILE A 17 -1.81 -28.16 39.51
C ILE A 17 -2.60 -28.33 38.21
N VAL A 18 -3.44 -29.37 38.11
CA VAL A 18 -4.31 -29.59 36.94
C VAL A 18 -5.32 -28.44 36.81
N ALA A 19 -5.97 -28.01 37.89
CA ALA A 19 -6.92 -26.89 37.85
C ALA A 19 -6.25 -25.56 37.45
N LEU A 20 -5.01 -25.32 37.86
CA LEU A 20 -4.22 -24.16 37.43
C LEU A 20 -3.80 -24.23 35.95
N CYS A 21 -3.53 -25.43 35.43
CA CYS A 21 -3.23 -25.63 34.01
C CYS A 21 -4.45 -25.49 33.09
N PHE A 22 -5.67 -25.75 33.58
CA PHE A 22 -6.91 -25.57 32.81
C PHE A 22 -7.56 -24.17 32.95
N GLY A 23 -7.07 -23.33 33.86
CA GLY A 23 -7.70 -22.04 34.20
C GLY A 23 -7.46 -20.88 33.23
N PHE A 24 -6.59 -21.03 32.22
CA PHE A 24 -6.22 -19.92 31.33
C PHE A 24 -6.23 -20.30 29.84
N ALA A 25 -7.19 -21.12 29.42
CA ALA A 25 -7.61 -21.09 28.02
C ALA A 25 -8.39 -19.77 27.82
N GLN A 26 -7.68 -18.64 27.78
CA GLN A 26 -8.27 -17.39 27.32
C GLN A 26 -8.72 -17.64 25.88
N ASN A 27 -10.01 -17.45 25.62
CA ASN A 27 -10.52 -17.43 24.26
C ASN A 27 -9.86 -16.22 23.58
N VAL A 28 -8.71 -16.46 22.95
CA VAL A 28 -8.16 -15.52 21.99
C VAL A 28 -9.07 -15.64 20.78
N HIS A 29 -10.14 -14.85 20.80
CA HIS A 29 -10.87 -14.57 19.57
C HIS A 29 -9.86 -13.91 18.66
N ALA A 30 -9.46 -14.61 17.60
CA ALA A 30 -8.59 -14.07 16.56
C ALA A 30 -9.41 -14.10 15.28
N LEU A 31 -9.71 -12.93 14.72
CA LEU A 31 -10.36 -12.80 13.43
C LEU A 31 -9.41 -12.07 12.50
N THR A 32 -9.20 -12.63 11.30
CA THR A 32 -8.35 -12.03 10.28
C THR A 32 -9.23 -11.46 9.18
N PHE A 33 -9.05 -10.17 8.89
CA PHE A 33 -9.66 -9.48 7.76
C PHE A 33 -8.64 -9.33 6.64
N THR A 34 -9.07 -9.54 5.40
CA THR A 34 -8.26 -9.28 4.21
C THR A 34 -8.79 -8.03 3.52
N LEU A 35 -7.93 -7.05 3.34
CA LEU A 35 -8.19 -5.82 2.58
C LEU A 35 -7.51 -5.99 1.24
N ASN A 36 -8.29 -6.12 0.17
CA ASN A 36 -7.79 -6.41 -1.18
C ASN A 36 -8.53 -5.63 -2.26
N ASN A 37 -9.43 -4.72 -1.89
CA ASN A 37 -10.10 -3.83 -2.82
C ASN A 37 -9.36 -2.50 -2.84
N TRP A 38 -8.69 -2.22 -3.93
CA TRP A 38 -7.83 -1.05 -4.09
C TRP A 38 -8.55 0.07 -4.83
N ASN A 39 -8.20 1.30 -4.48
CA ASN A 39 -8.62 2.47 -5.27
C ASN A 39 -7.85 2.60 -6.61
N ASP A 40 -6.68 1.96 -6.72
CA ASP A 40 -5.84 1.95 -7.91
C ASP A 40 -6.05 0.65 -8.72
N PRO A 41 -6.46 0.72 -10.00
CA PRO A 41 -6.76 -0.48 -10.79
C PRO A 41 -5.57 -1.41 -11.03
N PHE A 42 -4.33 -0.88 -11.06
CA PHE A 42 -3.14 -1.71 -11.21
C PHE A 42 -2.92 -2.52 -9.93
N LEU A 43 -3.04 -1.88 -8.76
CA LEU A 43 -2.94 -2.56 -7.47
C LEU A 43 -4.10 -3.54 -7.27
N ASP A 44 -5.32 -3.19 -7.68
CA ASP A 44 -6.52 -4.04 -7.58
C ASP A 44 -6.35 -5.36 -8.38
N ALA A 45 -5.72 -5.27 -9.55
CA ALA A 45 -5.41 -6.44 -10.37
C ALA A 45 -4.24 -7.29 -9.82
N SER A 46 -3.47 -6.77 -8.87
CA SER A 46 -2.17 -7.34 -8.49
C SER A 46 -2.19 -8.33 -7.33
N SER A 47 -3.36 -8.65 -6.76
CA SER A 47 -3.51 -9.55 -5.58
C SER A 47 -2.77 -9.12 -4.31
N ASP A 48 -2.20 -7.92 -4.35
CA ASP A 48 -1.64 -7.18 -3.23
C ASP A 48 -2.71 -6.98 -2.14
N ALA A 49 -2.35 -7.14 -0.86
CA ALA A 49 -3.34 -7.09 0.22
C ALA A 49 -2.77 -6.61 1.57
N VAL A 50 -3.64 -6.06 2.40
CA VAL A 50 -3.38 -5.79 3.82
C VAL A 50 -4.22 -6.74 4.66
N TYR A 51 -3.59 -7.37 5.64
CA TYR A 51 -4.27 -8.16 6.66
C TYR A 51 -4.43 -7.37 7.95
N VAL A 52 -5.56 -7.58 8.61
CA VAL A 52 -5.86 -7.05 9.94
C VAL A 52 -6.26 -8.20 10.83
N ASP A 53 -5.40 -8.56 11.78
CA ASP A 53 -5.71 -9.50 12.84
C ASP A 53 -6.30 -8.75 14.03
N VAL A 54 -7.54 -9.08 14.39
CA VAL A 54 -8.24 -8.57 15.56
C VAL A 54 -8.17 -9.62 16.65
N SER A 55 -7.62 -9.26 17.81
CA SER A 55 -7.54 -10.16 18.97
C SER A 55 -7.81 -9.46 20.29
N THR A 56 -8.15 -10.20 21.34
CA THR A 56 -8.26 -9.66 22.70
C THR A 56 -7.07 -10.14 23.53
N VAL A 57 -6.33 -9.19 24.11
CA VAL A 57 -5.15 -9.43 24.94
C VAL A 57 -5.31 -8.61 26.21
N ASP A 58 -5.25 -9.27 27.37
CA ASP A 58 -5.36 -8.62 28.69
C ASP A 58 -6.61 -7.73 28.87
N GLY A 59 -7.72 -8.08 28.20
CA GLY A 59 -8.98 -7.33 28.27
C GLY A 59 -9.05 -6.11 27.35
N SER A 60 -8.07 -5.94 26.45
CA SER A 60 -8.06 -4.91 25.41
C SER A 60 -8.02 -5.53 24.02
N THR A 61 -8.72 -4.94 23.07
CA THR A 61 -8.63 -5.36 21.67
C THR A 61 -7.32 -4.87 21.06
N GLN A 62 -6.58 -5.76 20.43
CA GLN A 62 -5.41 -5.48 19.61
C GLN A 62 -5.75 -5.64 18.13
N LEU A 63 -5.29 -4.67 17.34
CA LEU A 63 -5.34 -4.68 15.87
C LEU A 63 -3.92 -4.81 15.36
N ALA A 64 -3.60 -5.95 14.75
CA ALA A 64 -2.32 -6.22 14.13
C ALA A 64 -2.46 -6.08 12.61
N VAL A 65 -1.83 -5.03 12.06
CA VAL A 65 -1.94 -4.67 10.64
C VAL A 65 -0.64 -5.00 9.92
N TYR A 66 -0.71 -5.72 8.81
CA TYR A 66 0.46 -6.05 8.00
C TYR A 66 0.13 -6.27 6.53
N TRP A 67 1.13 -6.05 5.71
CA TRP A 67 1.15 -6.18 4.27
C TRP A 67 1.40 -7.62 3.83
N PHE A 68 0.86 -7.95 2.67
CA PHE A 68 1.14 -9.15 1.94
C PHE A 68 1.42 -8.84 0.47
N ASP A 69 2.61 -9.26 0.04
CA ASP A 69 3.06 -9.10 -1.34
C ASP A 69 2.22 -9.97 -2.28
N GLY A 70 1.58 -9.32 -3.26
CA GLY A 70 0.97 -9.93 -4.41
C GLY A 70 1.95 -10.04 -5.58
N ASN A 71 1.44 -9.80 -6.79
CA ASN A 71 2.18 -9.90 -8.05
C ASN A 71 2.38 -8.56 -8.76
N SER A 72 2.24 -7.42 -8.05
CA SER A 72 2.43 -6.08 -8.61
C SER A 72 3.87 -5.84 -9.09
N GLY A 73 4.84 -6.60 -8.56
CA GLY A 73 6.26 -6.35 -8.78
C GLY A 73 6.76 -5.08 -8.09
N LEU A 74 5.92 -4.45 -7.27
CA LEU A 74 6.27 -3.32 -6.43
C LEU A 74 6.70 -3.82 -5.06
N THR A 75 7.59 -3.08 -4.40
CA THR A 75 7.94 -3.34 -2.99
C THR A 75 7.24 -2.31 -2.14
N ALA A 76 6.34 -2.76 -1.27
CA ALA A 76 5.74 -1.89 -0.27
C ALA A 76 6.84 -1.38 0.66
N ILE A 77 6.97 -0.05 0.74
CA ILE A 77 7.90 0.58 1.69
C ILE A 77 7.27 0.67 3.07
N GLY A 78 5.94 0.71 3.18
CA GLY A 78 5.24 0.65 4.47
C GLY A 78 3.78 1.08 4.41
N ILE A 79 3.09 0.89 5.53
CA ILE A 79 1.74 1.41 5.78
C ILE A 79 1.91 2.67 6.62
N ASP A 80 1.27 3.78 6.23
CA ASP A 80 1.40 5.06 6.94
C ASP A 80 0.05 5.63 7.41
N GLN A 81 -1.07 5.04 7.02
CA GLN A 81 -2.40 5.39 7.53
C GLN A 81 -3.24 4.14 7.75
N PHE A 82 -4.02 4.12 8.84
CA PHE A 82 -4.91 3.01 9.18
C PHE A 82 -6.21 3.52 9.82
N ALA A 83 -7.33 2.91 9.44
CA ALA A 83 -8.65 3.25 9.95
C ALA A 83 -9.53 2.00 10.16
N TYR A 84 -10.46 2.08 11.12
CA TYR A 84 -11.48 1.06 11.42
C TYR A 84 -12.83 1.73 11.69
N ASP A 85 -13.94 1.14 11.23
CA ASP A 85 -15.30 1.65 11.45
C ASP A 85 -16.12 0.69 12.33
N GLY A 86 -17.24 1.19 12.85
CA GLY A 86 -18.25 0.43 13.57
C GLY A 86 -18.13 0.53 15.09
N VAL A 87 -17.16 1.30 15.62
CA VAL A 87 -16.87 1.35 17.07
C VAL A 87 -16.40 2.71 17.56
N SER A 88 -16.84 3.08 18.77
CA SER A 88 -16.35 4.25 19.50
C SER A 88 -15.29 3.82 20.52
N ALA A 89 -14.12 3.41 20.03
CA ALA A 89 -12.99 3.01 20.87
C ALA A 89 -11.76 3.87 20.55
N THR A 90 -11.04 4.28 21.60
CA THR A 90 -9.82 5.09 21.47
C THR A 90 -8.61 4.18 21.42
N VAL A 91 -7.63 4.50 20.58
CA VAL A 91 -6.33 3.82 20.61
C VAL A 91 -5.60 4.21 21.91
N SER A 92 -5.34 3.24 22.78
CA SER A 92 -4.59 3.41 24.03
C SER A 92 -3.08 3.24 23.82
N PHE A 93 -2.68 2.48 22.80
CA PHE A 93 -1.29 2.28 22.41
C PHE A 93 -1.16 2.20 20.89
N ALA A 94 -0.19 2.92 20.35
CA ALA A 94 0.27 2.83 18.97
C ALA A 94 1.81 2.81 18.96
N PRO A 95 2.45 2.35 17.86
CA PRO A 95 3.90 2.41 17.75
C PRO A 95 4.41 3.86 17.86
N GLU A 96 5.65 4.05 18.31
CA GLU A 96 6.21 5.38 18.64
C GLU A 96 6.18 6.39 17.48
N SER A 97 6.27 5.91 16.23
CA SER A 97 6.17 6.76 15.04
C SER A 97 4.74 7.07 14.61
N TRP A 98 3.72 6.51 15.28
CA TRP A 98 2.32 6.70 14.93
C TRP A 98 1.64 7.67 15.89
N THR A 99 1.02 8.69 15.30
CA THR A 99 0.13 9.58 16.03
C THR A 99 -1.31 9.09 15.92
N SER A 100 -2.00 9.03 17.06
CA SER A 100 -3.44 8.79 17.13
C SER A 100 -4.14 10.08 17.54
N PRO A 101 -4.98 10.69 16.68
CA PRO A 101 -5.89 11.73 17.12
C PRO A 101 -6.93 11.13 18.08
N PRO A 102 -7.46 11.90 19.04
CA PRO A 102 -8.64 11.47 19.79
C PRO A 102 -9.79 11.17 18.81
N PRO A 103 -10.55 10.07 18.98
CA PRO A 103 -11.59 9.68 18.03
C PRO A 103 -12.72 10.70 18.08
N SER A 104 -12.78 11.58 17.09
CA SER A 104 -13.88 12.52 16.92
C SER A 104 -14.95 11.94 15.99
N GLU A 105 -15.44 10.73 16.29
CA GLU A 105 -16.44 9.94 15.52
C GLU A 105 -15.84 8.91 14.54
N GLY A 106 -16.61 7.85 14.27
CA GLY A 106 -16.39 6.80 13.26
C GLY A 106 -15.94 7.37 11.91
N PHE A 107 -15.16 6.66 11.09
CA PHE A 107 -15.08 7.06 9.68
C PHE A 107 -16.38 6.68 8.99
N THR A 108 -17.02 7.63 8.31
CA THR A 108 -18.20 7.31 7.49
C THR A 108 -17.75 6.98 6.08
N TYR A 109 -17.84 5.72 5.70
CA TYR A 109 -17.60 5.27 4.32
C TYR A 109 -18.47 6.08 3.32
N GLY A 110 -17.86 6.67 2.29
CA GLY A 110 -18.57 7.48 1.27
C GLY A 110 -18.99 8.90 1.71
N GLY A 111 -18.49 9.39 2.85
CA GLY A 111 -18.73 10.75 3.33
C GLY A 111 -17.93 11.85 2.60
N VAL A 112 -18.44 13.09 2.64
CA VAL A 112 -17.93 14.27 1.89
C VAL A 112 -16.60 14.83 2.45
N GLN A 113 -16.06 14.30 3.56
CA GLN A 113 -14.85 14.82 4.23
C GLN A 113 -13.64 13.88 4.17
N ASN A 114 -13.60 13.00 3.18
CA ASN A 114 -12.75 11.83 3.21
C ASN A 114 -11.61 11.93 2.19
N MET A 115 -10.39 11.54 2.61
CA MET A 115 -9.38 11.10 1.65
C MET A 115 -9.91 9.84 0.98
N ASP A 116 -10.38 10.01 -0.26
CA ASP A 116 -10.72 8.92 -1.17
C ASP A 116 -11.91 8.02 -0.73
N GLY A 117 -12.91 8.62 -0.09
CA GLY A 117 -14.10 7.89 0.38
C GLY A 117 -13.93 7.17 1.72
N PHE A 118 -12.70 7.10 2.27
CA PHE A 118 -12.36 6.29 3.45
C PHE A 118 -12.43 6.95 4.82
N GLY A 119 -12.53 8.26 4.91
CA GLY A 119 -12.61 8.96 6.21
C GLY A 119 -11.48 9.91 6.50
N SER A 120 -11.44 10.31 7.77
CA SER A 120 -10.21 10.64 8.48
C SER A 120 -9.59 9.36 9.06
N PHE A 121 -8.27 9.24 9.03
CA PHE A 121 -7.56 8.07 9.56
C PHE A 121 -7.31 8.20 11.06
N TYR A 122 -7.50 7.10 11.80
CA TYR A 122 -7.33 7.06 13.26
C TYR A 122 -5.88 7.01 13.70
N ALA A 123 -5.00 6.53 12.83
CA ALA A 123 -3.59 6.46 13.12
C ALA A 123 -2.82 6.85 11.86
N LYS A 124 -1.81 7.69 12.06
CA LYS A 124 -0.91 8.13 10.99
C LYS A 124 0.54 8.02 11.42
N GLY A 125 1.34 7.32 10.64
CA GLY A 125 2.79 7.28 10.77
C GLY A 125 3.42 8.63 10.44
N ALA A 126 4.44 9.03 11.20
CA ALA A 126 5.21 10.25 10.99
C ALA A 126 6.01 10.21 9.69
N ASP A 127 6.57 9.03 9.37
CA ASP A 127 7.35 8.80 8.18
C ASP A 127 6.71 7.72 7.29
N PRO A 128 6.49 8.01 6.01
CA PRO A 128 6.12 7.00 5.05
C PRO A 128 7.32 6.10 4.72
N GLY A 129 7.12 4.79 4.73
CA GLY A 129 8.13 3.86 4.22
C GLY A 129 9.03 3.20 5.27
N GLY A 130 8.64 3.19 6.54
CA GLY A 130 9.29 2.34 7.55
C GLY A 130 8.96 0.86 7.34
N THR A 131 9.82 -0.05 7.79
CA THR A 131 9.62 -1.52 7.66
C THR A 131 8.44 -2.07 8.47
N LEU A 132 7.74 -1.21 9.20
CA LEU A 132 6.54 -1.59 9.95
C LEU A 132 5.38 -1.81 8.97
N GLY A 133 4.65 -2.88 9.24
CA GLY A 133 3.53 -3.32 8.45
C GLY A 133 3.93 -3.96 7.13
N THR A 134 5.21 -4.16 6.79
CA THR A 134 5.60 -4.75 5.49
C THR A 134 5.59 -6.28 5.47
N SER A 135 5.41 -6.93 6.63
CA SER A 135 5.31 -8.38 6.73
C SER A 135 4.65 -8.79 8.06
N PHE A 136 4.27 -10.06 8.17
CA PHE A 136 3.76 -10.65 9.42
C PHE A 136 4.72 -10.48 10.61
N ALA A 137 6.04 -10.57 10.37
CA ALA A 137 7.05 -10.40 11.41
C ALA A 137 7.17 -8.95 11.90
N ASN A 138 6.82 -7.98 11.06
CA ASN A 138 6.93 -6.55 11.33
C ASN A 138 5.57 -5.87 11.45
N ARG A 139 4.54 -6.56 11.94
CA ARG A 139 3.18 -6.01 12.08
C ARG A 139 3.11 -4.71 12.89
N ILE A 140 2.21 -3.82 12.50
CA ILE A 140 1.83 -2.62 13.26
C ILE A 140 0.78 -3.04 14.27
N ILE A 141 1.01 -2.78 15.56
CA ILE A 141 0.08 -3.19 16.63
C ILE A 141 -0.55 -1.95 17.24
N PHE A 142 -1.86 -1.85 17.13
CA PHE A 142 -2.68 -0.89 17.87
C PHE A 142 -3.38 -1.62 19.02
N THR A 143 -3.42 -1.01 20.20
CA THR A 143 -4.26 -1.48 21.31
C THR A 143 -5.36 -0.47 21.56
N LEU A 144 -6.59 -0.96 21.70
CA LEU A 144 -7.74 -0.15 22.06
C LEU A 144 -7.89 -0.09 23.58
N ASN A 145 -8.55 0.95 24.09
CA ASN A 145 -8.73 1.16 25.52
C ASN A 145 -9.70 0.17 26.21
N SER A 146 -10.37 -0.69 25.45
CA SER A 146 -11.30 -1.70 25.97
C SER A 146 -11.36 -2.94 25.08
N ASP A 147 -12.06 -3.98 25.53
CA ASP A 147 -12.48 -5.09 24.69
C ASP A 147 -13.67 -4.64 23.82
N VAL A 148 -13.46 -4.65 22.50
CA VAL A 148 -14.37 -4.12 21.49
C VAL A 148 -14.91 -5.30 20.67
N THR A 149 -15.83 -6.05 21.27
CA THR A 149 -16.40 -7.27 20.68
C THR A 149 -17.10 -7.05 19.34
N SER A 150 -17.55 -5.82 19.05
CA SER A 150 -18.14 -5.44 17.77
C SER A 150 -17.16 -5.45 16.59
N LEU A 151 -15.83 -5.42 16.83
CA LEU A 151 -14.81 -5.59 15.78
C LEU A 151 -14.65 -7.05 15.32
N PHE A 152 -15.28 -8.00 16.01
CA PHE A 152 -15.26 -9.43 15.65
C PHE A 152 -16.46 -9.82 14.78
N THR A 153 -17.04 -8.84 14.08
CA THR A 153 -18.18 -9.06 13.18
C THR A 153 -17.74 -8.90 11.72
N SER A 154 -18.43 -9.57 10.80
CA SER A 154 -18.19 -9.41 9.36
C SER A 154 -18.54 -8.01 8.84
N ASP A 155 -19.26 -7.21 9.62
CA ASP A 155 -19.71 -5.87 9.23
C ASP A 155 -18.65 -4.80 9.54
N THR A 156 -17.64 -5.14 10.34
CA THR A 156 -16.50 -4.28 10.63
C THR A 156 -15.72 -3.98 9.36
N GLN A 157 -15.35 -2.71 9.17
CA GLN A 157 -14.58 -2.27 8.03
C GLN A 157 -13.24 -1.72 8.48
N PHE A 158 -12.23 -1.97 7.66
CA PHE A 158 -10.90 -1.43 7.81
C PHE A 158 -10.45 -0.81 6.50
N ALA A 159 -9.61 0.21 6.61
CA ALA A 159 -8.93 0.82 5.49
C ALA A 159 -7.47 1.10 5.87
N ALA A 160 -6.58 0.98 4.90
CA ALA A 160 -5.18 1.29 5.06
C ALA A 160 -4.66 2.07 3.84
N HIS A 161 -3.68 2.93 4.06
CA HIS A 161 -2.89 3.51 2.98
C HIS A 161 -1.53 2.84 2.93
N VAL A 162 -1.18 2.30 1.76
CA VAL A 162 0.07 1.60 1.51
C VAL A 162 0.90 2.42 0.54
N ARG A 163 2.18 2.57 0.83
CA ARG A 163 3.14 3.25 -0.03
C ARG A 163 4.13 2.26 -0.60
N TYR A 164 4.47 2.47 -1.86
CA TYR A 164 5.49 1.76 -2.60
C TYR A 164 6.63 2.72 -2.95
N GLY A 165 7.70 2.17 -3.53
CA GLY A 165 8.75 2.97 -4.17
C GLY A 165 8.21 3.86 -5.29
N ASP A 166 9.04 4.83 -5.72
CA ASP A 166 8.82 5.65 -6.92
C ASP A 166 7.51 6.46 -6.95
N GLY A 167 6.97 6.78 -5.77
CA GLY A 167 5.76 7.61 -5.64
C GLY A 167 4.45 6.88 -5.91
N CYS A 168 4.48 5.55 -6.08
CA CYS A 168 3.27 4.74 -6.11
C CYS A 168 2.73 4.56 -4.67
N SER A 169 1.41 4.67 -4.51
CA SER A 169 0.71 4.42 -3.26
C SER A 169 -0.74 4.06 -3.54
N GLY A 170 -1.46 3.53 -2.58
CA GLY A 170 -2.87 3.17 -2.76
C GLY A 170 -3.60 3.05 -1.44
N PHE A 171 -4.91 3.30 -1.48
CA PHE A 171 -5.81 2.96 -0.39
C PHE A 171 -6.39 1.58 -0.65
N VAL A 172 -6.43 0.76 0.39
CA VAL A 172 -6.98 -0.61 0.35
C VAL A 172 -7.98 -0.79 1.47
N SER A 173 -9.07 -1.50 1.19
CA SER A 173 -10.09 -1.78 2.19
C SER A 173 -10.77 -3.13 1.99
N GLY A 174 -11.61 -3.51 2.96
CA GLY A 174 -12.49 -4.68 2.86
C GLY A 174 -13.76 -4.46 2.00
N ARG A 175 -13.97 -3.27 1.44
CA ARG A 175 -15.14 -2.91 0.60
C ARG A 175 -14.71 -2.25 -0.71
N THR A 176 -15.65 -2.04 -1.62
CA THR A 176 -15.39 -1.46 -2.96
C THR A 176 -14.91 -0.02 -2.85
N ALA A 177 -13.59 0.21 -2.80
CA ALA A 177 -12.97 1.53 -2.77
C ALA A 177 -13.57 2.46 -3.85
N GLU A 178 -14.36 3.48 -3.47
CA GLU A 178 -15.00 4.41 -4.44
C GLU A 178 -14.09 5.60 -4.78
N GLY A 179 -12.79 5.39 -4.66
CA GLY A 179 -11.77 6.41 -4.77
C GLY A 179 -11.19 6.58 -6.17
N ASN A 180 -10.88 7.82 -6.56
CA ASN A 180 -10.06 8.05 -7.74
C ASN A 180 -8.60 7.99 -7.31
N ALA A 181 -7.89 6.92 -7.67
CA ALA A 181 -6.46 6.82 -7.46
C ALA A 181 -5.73 8.07 -8.00
N THR A 182 -4.94 8.71 -7.12
CA THR A 182 -4.07 9.82 -7.48
C THR A 182 -2.65 9.36 -7.82
N SER A 183 -2.38 8.07 -7.68
CA SER A 183 -1.07 7.45 -7.91
C SER A 183 -0.98 6.84 -9.30
N SER A 184 0.24 6.79 -9.81
CA SER A 184 0.56 6.34 -11.15
C SER A 184 1.21 4.95 -11.13
N CYS A 185 0.66 4.05 -10.32
CA CYS A 185 1.17 2.69 -10.17
C CYS A 185 1.07 1.97 -11.53
N GLY A 186 2.20 1.52 -12.06
CA GLY A 186 2.25 0.87 -13.38
C GLY A 186 2.26 1.81 -14.59
N SER A 187 2.15 3.14 -14.41
CA SER A 187 2.51 4.07 -15.47
C SER A 187 4.04 4.18 -15.49
N SER A 188 4.69 3.38 -16.32
CA SER A 188 6.10 3.61 -16.62
C SER A 188 6.20 4.97 -17.32
N VAL A 189 6.50 6.03 -16.58
CA VAL A 189 6.95 7.29 -17.19
C VAL A 189 8.10 6.89 -18.11
N PRO A 190 8.03 7.19 -19.42
CA PRO A 190 9.09 6.81 -20.34
C PRO A 190 10.41 7.30 -19.74
N GLU A 191 11.36 6.39 -19.51
CA GLU A 191 12.63 6.72 -18.87
C GLU A 191 13.20 8.00 -19.51
N PRO A 192 13.86 8.89 -18.74
CA PRO A 192 14.37 10.16 -19.28
C PRO A 192 15.26 9.99 -20.54
N THR A 193 15.84 8.80 -20.73
CA THR A 193 16.53 8.36 -21.94
C THR A 193 15.62 8.39 -23.18
N SER A 194 14.39 7.91 -23.10
CA SER A 194 13.42 7.90 -24.21
C SER A 194 12.97 9.31 -24.59
N LEU A 195 12.82 10.22 -23.62
CA LEU A 195 12.58 11.64 -23.90
C LEU A 195 13.81 12.31 -24.54
N LEU A 196 15.02 11.93 -24.12
CA LEU A 196 16.25 12.40 -24.74
C LEU A 196 16.37 11.91 -26.18
N PHE A 197 16.06 10.65 -26.46
CA PHE A 197 16.04 10.10 -27.82
C PHE A 197 14.98 10.78 -28.70
N LEU A 198 13.79 11.07 -28.16
CA LEU A 198 12.78 11.84 -28.88
C LEU A 198 13.25 13.26 -29.19
N GLY A 199 13.90 13.92 -28.23
CA GLY A 199 14.49 15.25 -28.41
C GLY A 199 15.57 15.27 -29.50
N VAL A 200 16.47 14.28 -29.49
CA VAL A 200 17.52 14.14 -30.52
C VAL A 200 16.92 13.83 -31.89
N ALA A 201 15.89 12.98 -31.96
CA ALA A 201 15.20 12.66 -33.21
C ALA A 201 14.53 13.91 -33.82
N LEU A 202 13.84 14.71 -33.01
CA LEU A 202 13.22 15.95 -33.47
C LEU A 202 14.25 16.99 -33.91
N ALA A 203 15.37 17.11 -33.19
CA ALA A 203 16.48 17.99 -33.59
C ALA A 203 17.10 17.57 -34.93
N ALA A 204 17.31 16.27 -35.15
CA ALA A 204 17.82 15.72 -36.40
C ALA A 204 16.89 16.01 -37.59
N ILE A 205 15.56 15.85 -37.40
CA ILE A 205 14.55 16.19 -38.42
C ILE A 205 14.58 17.68 -38.74
N GLY A 206 14.72 18.54 -37.73
CA GLY A 206 14.82 20.00 -37.90
C GLY A 206 16.04 20.41 -38.75
N ILE A 207 17.21 19.82 -38.47
CA ILE A 207 18.44 20.07 -39.25
C ILE A 207 18.30 19.57 -40.68
N TRP A 208 17.72 18.38 -40.87
CA TRP A 208 17.53 17.79 -42.19
C TRP A 208 16.62 18.65 -43.08
N ARG A 209 15.50 19.17 -42.54
CA ARG A 209 14.61 20.09 -43.26
C ARG A 209 15.31 21.35 -43.76
N ARG A 210 16.20 21.95 -42.95
CA ARG A 210 16.96 23.14 -43.37
C ARG A 210 17.93 22.84 -44.52
N LYS A 211 18.56 21.66 -44.52
CA LYS A 211 19.47 21.24 -45.59
C LYS A 211 18.72 20.96 -46.90
N ALA A 212 17.58 20.27 -46.83
CA ALA A 212 16.74 19.98 -48.00
C ALA A 212 16.18 21.26 -48.66
N ALA A 213 15.81 22.27 -47.86
CA ALA A 213 15.35 23.56 -48.40
C ALA A 213 16.42 24.30 -49.22
N ARG A 214 17.69 24.24 -48.80
CA ARG A 214 18.80 24.87 -49.55
C ARG A 214 19.07 24.20 -50.91
N TRP A 215 18.85 22.89 -51.02
CA TRP A 215 19.03 22.15 -52.27
C TRP A 215 17.98 22.55 -53.32
N LYS A 216 16.74 22.78 -52.90
CA LYS A 216 15.67 23.19 -53.83
C LYS A 216 15.92 24.57 -54.46
N ASN A 217 16.64 25.46 -53.77
CA ASN A 217 16.98 26.80 -54.27
C ASN A 217 18.28 26.86 -55.09
N SER A 218 19.10 25.80 -55.11
CA SER A 218 20.36 25.77 -55.89
C SER A 218 20.19 25.16 -57.29
N GLY A 219 19.00 24.69 -57.65
CA GLY A 219 18.75 23.93 -58.88
C GLY A 219 18.21 24.72 -60.10
N SER A 220 17.95 26.02 -59.99
CA SER A 220 17.39 26.82 -61.09
C SER A 220 18.44 27.52 -61.99
N GLY A 221 19.68 27.02 -61.99
CA GLY A 221 20.79 27.57 -62.76
C GLY A 221 21.40 26.59 -63.78
N CYS A 222 20.61 25.84 -64.54
CA CYS A 222 21.14 25.13 -65.73
C CYS A 222 21.33 26.14 -66.87
N GLY A 223 22.49 26.79 -66.86
CA GLY A 223 23.03 27.52 -68.00
C GLY A 223 23.59 26.57 -69.07
N GLY A 224 23.32 26.92 -70.33
CA GLY A 224 24.29 26.90 -71.43
C GLY A 224 25.02 25.58 -71.73
N VAL A 225 24.41 24.75 -72.56
CA VAL A 225 25.14 23.77 -73.38
C VAL A 225 25.95 24.54 -74.42
N GLN A 226 27.24 24.78 -74.16
CA GLN A 226 28.17 25.27 -75.19
C GLN A 226 28.54 24.11 -76.12
N GLY A 227 28.25 24.31 -77.40
CA GLY A 227 28.47 23.34 -78.48
C GLY A 227 29.94 23.00 -78.68
N ILE A 228 30.20 21.69 -78.79
CA ILE A 228 31.48 21.11 -79.18
C ILE A 228 31.68 21.38 -80.68
N ARG A 229 32.62 22.25 -81.04
CA ARG A 229 33.10 22.44 -82.43
C ARG A 229 34.12 21.34 -82.76
N LEU A 230 33.75 20.41 -83.62
CA LEU A 230 34.67 19.50 -84.30
C LEU A 230 35.49 20.28 -85.34
N ARG A 231 36.81 20.28 -85.19
CA ARG A 231 37.76 20.70 -86.23
C ARG A 231 38.20 19.46 -87.00
N THR A 232 37.79 19.38 -88.27
CA THR A 232 38.33 18.45 -89.26
C THR A 232 39.69 19.00 -89.71
N ILE A 233 40.75 18.19 -89.60
CA ILE A 233 42.06 18.47 -90.20
C ILE A 233 42.12 17.65 -91.50
N GLY A 234 42.31 18.34 -92.62
CA GLY A 234 42.84 17.79 -93.86
C GLY A 234 44.27 18.28 -94.06
#